data_AF-A0A944GZ40-F1
#
_entry.id   AF-A0A944GZ40-F1
#
_cell.length_a   1.000
_cell.length_b   1.000
_cell.length_c   1.000
_cell.angle_alpha   90.00
_cell.angle_beta   90.00
_cell.angle_gamma   90.00
#
_symmetry.space_group_name_H-M   'P 1'
#
loop_
_entity.id
_entity.type
_entity.pdbx_description
1 polymer ?
#
loop_
_entity_poly.entity_id
_entity_poly.type
_entity_poly.pdbx_seq_one_letter_code
_entity_poly.pdbx_strand_id
1 'polypeptide(L)' 'MQVSQKIHCPNCGSAAERHYISDSQITRTQCPSCDYLMITCTRTGKVIEAYAPGIYARK' A
#
# COMPACT_ATOMS: atom_id res chain seq x y z
N MET A 1 9.14 -2.61 15.80
CA MET A 1 9.89 -3.15 14.64
C MET A 1 9.10 -2.87 13.36
N GLN A 2 9.79 -2.50 12.28
CA GLN A 2 9.18 -2.24 10.98
C GLN A 2 9.84 -3.14 9.93
N VAL A 3 9.05 -3.88 9.17
CA VAL A 3 9.53 -4.73 8.07
C VAL A 3 9.02 -4.15 6.76
N SER A 4 9.91 -3.89 5.80
CA SER A 4 9.55 -3.46 4.46
C SER A 4 9.70 -4.61 3.46
N GLN A 5 8.75 -4.71 2.54
CA GLN A 5 8.76 -5.66 1.43
C GLN A 5 8.54 -4.91 0.12
N LYS A 6 9.28 -5.29 -0.92
CA LYS A 6 9.03 -4.81 -2.29
C LYS A 6 7.91 -5.65 -2.91
N ILE A 7 6.90 -4.99 -3.44
CA ILE A 7 5.76 -5.62 -4.11
C ILE A 7 5.46 -4.90 -5.43
N HIS A 8 4.52 -5.42 -6.21
CA HIS A 8 3.91 -4.67 -7.31
C HIS A 8 2.70 -3.89 -6.81
N CYS A 9 2.55 -2.66 -7.31
CA CYS A 9 1.44 -1.79 -6.99
C CYS A 9 0.14 -2.41 -7.48
N PRO A 10 -0.88 -2.56 -6.61
CA PRO A 10 -2.18 -3.09 -7.03
C PRO A 10 -2.95 -2.14 -7.95
N ASN A 11 -2.57 -0.86 -7.96
CA ASN A 11 -3.12 0.12 -8.88
C ASN A 11 -2.40 0.01 -10.23
N CYS A 12 -1.15 0.47 -10.34
CA CYS A 12 -0.48 0.63 -11.64
C CYS A 12 0.47 -0.49 -12.06
N GLY A 13 0.69 -1.52 -11.23
CA GLY A 13 1.65 -2.60 -11.49
C GLY A 13 3.13 -2.25 -11.32
N SER A 14 3.49 -0.97 -11.18
CA SER A 14 4.87 -0.53 -10.92
C SER A 14 5.41 -1.04 -9.58
N ALA A 15 6.72 -0.94 -9.36
CA ALA A 15 7.32 -1.27 -8.07
C ALA A 15 6.71 -0.40 -6.95
N ALA A 16 6.37 -1.06 -5.84
CA ALA A 16 5.76 -0.48 -4.67
C ALA A 16 6.35 -1.11 -3.41
N GLU A 17 6.03 -0.52 -2.27
CA GLU A 17 6.55 -0.96 -0.97
C GLU A 17 5.39 -1.26 -0.02
N ARG A 18 5.53 -2.33 0.75
CA ARG A 18 4.65 -2.67 1.85
C ARG A 18 5.43 -2.67 3.15
N HIS A 19 5.01 -1.84 4.09
CA HIS A 19 5.59 -1.72 5.42
C HIS A 19 4.64 -2.33 6.45
N TYR A 20 5.13 -3.30 7.20
CA TYR A 20 4.47 -3.81 8.40
C TYR A 20 5.02 -3.05 9.59
N ILE A 21 4.17 -2.25 10.23
CA ILE A 21 4.52 -1.43 11.38
C ILE A 21 3.84 -2.07 12.59
N SER A 22 4.58 -2.92 13.30
CA SER A 22 4.02 -3.73 14.39
C SER A 22 3.58 -2.87 15.59
N ASP A 23 4.24 -1.73 15.80
CA ASP A 23 3.97 -0.81 16.91
C ASP A 23 2.53 -0.28 16.85
N SER A 24 2.13 0.24 15.68
CA SER A 24 0.78 0.74 15.43
C SER A 24 -0.18 -0.32 14.89
N GLN A 25 0.29 -1.57 14.73
CA GLN A 25 -0.48 -2.69 14.16
C GLN A 25 -1.08 -2.37 12.78
N ILE A 26 -0.31 -1.67 11.95
CA ILE A 26 -0.72 -1.27 10.60
C ILE A 26 0.16 -1.91 9.52
N THR A 27 -0.45 -2.13 8.36
CA THR A 27 0.22 -2.49 7.12
C THR A 27 0.01 -1.34 6.15
N ARG A 28 1.09 -0.68 5.73
CA ARG A 28 1.07 0.45 4.81
C ARG A 28 1.66 0.02 3.48
N THR A 29 0.85 0.04 2.43
CA THR A 29 1.26 -0.18 1.04
C THR A 29 1.31 1.15 0.32
N GLN A 30 2.43 1.48 -0.32
CA GLN A 30 2.62 2.74 -1.03
C GLN A 30 3.29 2.53 -2.39
N CYS A 31 2.90 3.32 -3.40
CA CYS A 31 3.54 3.32 -4.71
C CYS A 31 4.00 4.74 -5.07
N PRO A 32 5.31 4.96 -5.31
CA PRO A 32 5.82 6.27 -5.71
C PRO A 32 5.47 6.66 -7.16
N SER A 33 5.01 5.71 -7.99
CA SER A 33 4.74 5.96 -9.42
C SER A 33 3.34 6.49 -9.72
N CYS A 34 2.36 6.16 -8.88
CA CYS A 34 0.96 6.55 -9.10
C CYS A 34 0.30 7.05 -7.82
N ASP A 35 1.10 7.43 -6.82
CA ASP A 35 0.67 7.89 -5.50
C ASP A 35 -0.35 6.98 -4.80
N TYR A 36 -0.39 5.68 -5.14
CA TYR A 36 -1.26 4.73 -4.46
C TYR A 36 -0.83 4.58 -2.99
N LEU A 37 -1.77 4.73 -2.07
CA LEU A 37 -1.58 4.51 -0.64
C LEU A 37 -2.72 3.65 -0.09
N MET A 38 -2.38 2.62 0.66
CA MET A 38 -3.35 1.82 1.40
C MET A 38 -2.79 1.47 2.77
N ILE A 39 -3.51 1.85 3.82
CA ILE A 39 -3.20 1.55 5.20
C ILE A 39 -4.31 0.67 5.76
N THR A 40 -3.95 -0.52 6.22
CA THR A 40 -4.88 -1.48 6.82
C THR A 40 -4.42 -1.87 8.22
N CYS A 41 -5.37 -2.19 9.10
CA CYS A 41 -5.06 -2.82 10.38
C CYS A 41 -4.52 -4.23 10.14
N THR A 42 -3.30 -4.53 10.59
CA THR A 42 -2.65 -5.83 10.39
C THR A 42 -3.42 -6.97 11.07
N ARG A 43 -4.15 -6.69 12.17
CA ARG A 43 -4.91 -7.71 12.91
C ARG A 43 -6.27 -8.02 12.32
N THR A 44 -6.95 -7.02 11.77
CA THR A 44 -8.36 -7.16 11.33
C THR A 44 -8.52 -7.11 9.82
N GLY A 45 -7.50 -6.65 9.09
CA GLY A 45 -7.58 -6.38 7.65
C GLY A 45 -8.42 -5.17 7.27
N LYS A 46 -9.05 -4.48 8.23
CA LYS A 46 -9.89 -3.30 7.96
C LYS A 46 -9.03 -2.18 7.37
N VAL A 47 -9.57 -1.52 6.35
CA VAL A 47 -8.98 -0.31 5.77
C VAL A 47 -9.09 0.83 6.78
N ILE A 48 -7.96 1.48 7.05
CA ILE A 48 -7.86 2.68 7.88
C ILE A 48 -7.86 3.90 6.96
N GLU A 49 -7.03 3.85 5.91
CA GLU A 49 -6.91 4.92 4.93
C GLU A 49 -6.61 4.31 3.57
N ALA A 50 -7.20 4.85 2.52
CA ALA A 50 -6.93 4.43 1.15
C ALA A 50 -7.01 5.63 0.22
N TYR A 51 -6.00 5.74 -0.64
CA TYR A 51 -5.93 6.69 -1.72
C TYR A 51 -5.47 5.95 -2.98
N ALA A 52 -6.31 5.98 -4.01
CA ALA A 52 -6.06 5.32 -5.28
C ALA A 52 -6.31 6.31 -6.42
N PRO A 53 -5.25 6.90 -6.98
CA PRO A 53 -5.38 7.78 -8.13
C PRO A 53 -5.95 7.04 -9.33
N GLY A 54 -6.82 7.72 -10.06
CA GLY A 54 -7.39 7.22 -11.31
C GLY A 54 -6.28 7.02 -12.33
N ILE A 55 -5.84 5.78 -12.49
CA ILE A 55 -5.00 5.37 -13.61
C ILE A 55 -5.92 5.01 -14.77
N TYR A 56 -5.77 5.73 -15.87
CA TYR A 56 -6.36 5.31 -17.12
C TYR A 56 -5.79 3.92 -17.44
N ALA A 57 -6.66 2.91 -17.54
CA ALA A 57 -6.27 1.63 -18.10
C ALA A 57 -5.63 1.93 -19.46
N ARG A 58 -4.31 1.71 -19.58
CA ARG A 58 -3.65 1.83 -20.88
C ARG A 58 -4.31 0.76 -21.76
N LYS A 59 -5.02 1.21 -22.80
CA LYS A 59 -5.69 0.38 -23.80
C LYS A 59 -4.74 -0.65 -24.40
#